data_AF-A0A517D8H5-F1
#
_entry.id   AF-A0A517D8H5-F1
#
_cell.length_a   1.000
_cell.length_b   1.000
_cell.length_c   1.000
_cell.angle_alpha   90.00
_cell.angle_beta   90.00
_cell.angle_gamma   90.00
#
_symmetry.space_group_name_H-M   'P 1'
#
loop_
_entity.id
_entity.type
_entity.pdbx_description
1 polymer ?
#
loop_
_entity_poly.entity_id
_entity_poly.type
_entity_poly.pdbx_seq_one_letter_code
_entity_poly.pdbx_strand_id
1 'polypeptide(L)'
;MNSKWETLGITNDFIFGAVMQMHDNALHLIQAILPDLNIKSYKFLNTPKDVKVKYDQRGVRFDVFVEDDNGRVYDIEMQVTNQESFGRITNP
;
A
#
# COMPACT_ATOMS: atom_id res chain seq x y z
N MET A 1 17.00 -8.89 25.37
CA MET A 1 16.38 -7.56 25.16
C MET A 1 16.05 -7.48 23.68
N ASN A 2 14.80 -7.66 23.29
CA ASN A 2 14.41 -7.36 21.91
C ASN A 2 14.23 -5.86 21.81
N SER A 3 14.92 -5.23 20.86
CA SER A 3 14.77 -3.80 20.64
C SER A 3 13.32 -3.49 20.21
N LYS A 4 12.81 -2.31 20.53
CA LYS A 4 11.46 -1.85 20.12
C LYS A 4 11.20 -2.01 18.61
N TRP A 5 12.25 -2.16 17.81
CA TRP A 5 12.23 -2.34 16.37
C TRP A 5 11.93 -3.77 15.92
N GLU A 6 12.34 -4.79 16.68
CA GLU A 6 12.14 -6.20 16.32
C GLU A 6 10.67 -6.64 16.43
N THR A 7 9.85 -5.87 17.14
CA THR A 7 8.41 -6.14 17.31
C THR A 7 7.53 -5.33 16.35
N LEU A 8 8.11 -4.45 15.51
CA LEU A 8 7.34 -3.67 14.55
C LEU A 8 7.12 -4.49 13.26
N GLY A 9 5.86 -4.62 12.86
CA GLY A 9 5.45 -5.30 11.63
C GLY A 9 4.92 -4.35 10.57
N ILE A 10 4.35 -4.91 9.50
CA ILE A 10 3.82 -4.16 8.36
C ILE A 10 2.66 -3.22 8.71
N THR A 11 2.00 -3.42 9.86
CA THR A 11 0.94 -2.54 10.38
C THR A 11 1.48 -1.33 11.17
N ASN A 12 2.79 -1.07 11.11
CA ASN A 12 3.37 0.17 11.61
C ASN A 12 3.46 1.19 10.46
N ASP A 13 2.91 2.40 10.65
CA ASP A 13 2.86 3.44 9.61
C ASP A 13 4.21 3.72 8.93
N PHE A 14 5.30 3.73 9.70
CA PHE A 14 6.64 3.97 9.18
C PHE A 14 7.15 2.80 8.32
N ILE A 15 7.00 1.56 8.81
CA ILE A 15 7.40 0.36 8.05
C ILE A 15 6.55 0.24 6.78
N PHE A 16 5.23 0.41 6.91
CA PHE A 16 4.32 0.40 5.78
C PHE A 16 4.73 1.43 4.73
N GLY A 17 4.90 2.69 5.13
CA GLY A 17 5.33 3.75 4.23
C GLY A 17 6.65 3.42 3.52
N ALA A 18 7.65 2.91 4.24
CA ALA A 18 8.94 2.55 3.64
C ALA A 18 8.83 1.39 2.64
N VAL A 19 8.05 0.36 2.98
CA VAL A 19 7.78 -0.79 2.09
C VAL A 19 7.07 -0.33 0.83
N MET A 20 6.04 0.50 0.95
CA MET A 20 5.22 0.95 -0.18
C MET A 20 5.96 1.92 -1.12
N GLN A 21 7.02 2.59 -0.67
CA GLN A 21 7.86 3.44 -1.53
C GLN A 21 8.77 2.65 -2.47
N MET A 22 9.13 1.43 -2.09
CA MET A 22 10.02 0.59 -2.89
C MET A 22 9.18 -0.26 -3.83
N HIS A 23 9.39 -0.07 -5.13
CA HIS A 23 8.49 -0.61 -6.14
C HIS A 23 8.28 -2.13 -6.01
N ASP A 24 9.38 -2.88 -5.94
CA ASP A 24 9.33 -4.34 -5.88
C ASP A 24 8.73 -4.85 -4.56
N ASN A 25 8.95 -4.13 -3.45
CA ASN A 25 8.39 -4.51 -2.16
C ASN A 25 6.87 -4.30 -2.15
N ALA A 26 6.39 -3.18 -2.71
CA ALA A 26 4.97 -2.91 -2.85
C ALA A 26 4.29 -3.99 -3.70
N LEU A 27 4.88 -4.36 -4.84
CA LEU A 27 4.34 -5.41 -5.70
C LEU A 27 4.26 -6.77 -4.98
N HIS A 28 5.34 -7.19 -4.32
CA HIS A 28 5.36 -8.45 -3.58
C HIS A 28 4.32 -8.46 -2.44
N LEU A 29 4.15 -7.34 -1.73
CA LEU A 29 3.13 -7.24 -0.69
C LEU A 29 1.71 -7.37 -1.26
N ILE A 30 1.42 -6.68 -2.37
CA ILE A 30 0.11 -6.75 -3.02
C ILE A 30 -0.15 -8.17 -3.53
N GLN A 31 0.83 -8.83 -4.15
CA GLN A 31 0.73 -10.23 -4.59
C GLN A 31 0.53 -11.20 -3.41
N ALA A 32 1.14 -10.92 -2.25
CA ALA A 32 0.96 -11.75 -1.06
C ALA A 32 -0.43 -11.59 -0.44
N ILE A 33 -1.03 -10.39 -0.50
CA ILE A 33 -2.37 -10.11 0.03
C ILE A 33 -3.47 -10.57 -0.93
N LEU A 34 -3.23 -10.45 -2.25
CA LEU A 34 -4.17 -10.78 -3.32
C LEU A 34 -3.57 -11.83 -4.27
N PRO A 35 -3.24 -13.04 -3.79
CA PRO A 35 -2.53 -14.05 -4.58
C PRO A 35 -3.32 -14.51 -5.80
N ASP A 36 -4.65 -14.49 -5.72
CA ASP A 36 -5.52 -14.97 -6.80
C ASP A 36 -5.62 -14.01 -8.00
N LEU A 37 -5.15 -12.76 -7.86
CA LEU A 37 -5.20 -11.77 -8.94
C LEU A 37 -4.04 -11.90 -9.94
N ASN A 38 -3.05 -12.77 -9.71
CA ASN A 38 -1.94 -13.01 -10.64
C ASN A 38 -1.31 -11.73 -11.24
N ILE A 39 -1.17 -10.68 -10.42
CA ILE A 39 -0.80 -9.33 -10.85
C ILE A 39 0.55 -9.36 -11.59
N LYS A 40 0.54 -8.88 -12.84
CA LYS A 40 1.73 -8.85 -13.72
C LYS A 40 2.43 -7.51 -13.72
N SER A 41 1.67 -6.43 -13.51
CA SER A 41 2.21 -5.09 -13.45
C SER A 41 1.36 -4.20 -12.55
N TYR A 42 1.96 -3.13 -12.08
CA TYR A 42 1.24 -2.09 -11.34
C TYR A 42 1.83 -0.71 -11.64
N LYS A 43 1.02 0.32 -11.43
CA LYS A 43 1.42 1.72 -11.59
C LYS A 43 0.93 2.52 -10.39
N PHE A 44 1.84 3.33 -9.83
CA PHE A 44 1.47 4.32 -8.83
C PHE A 44 0.60 5.40 -9.46
N LEU A 45 -0.54 5.67 -8.84
CA LEU A 45 -1.44 6.75 -9.23
C LEU A 45 -0.90 8.12 -8.83
N ASN A 46 -0.47 8.18 -7.57
CA ASN A 46 0.06 9.38 -6.94
C ASN A 46 1.27 8.96 -6.12
N THR A 47 2.43 8.69 -6.75
CA THR A 47 3.67 8.75 -5.97
C THR A 47 3.84 10.23 -5.64
N PRO A 48 3.69 10.68 -4.38
CA PRO A 48 3.98 12.05 -4.08
C PRO A 48 5.49 12.19 -4.31
N LYS A 49 5.90 13.04 -5.25
CA LYS A 49 7.30 13.20 -5.65
C LYS A 49 8.25 13.51 -4.47
N ASP A 50 7.70 13.88 -3.30
CA ASP A 50 8.46 14.33 -2.13
C ASP A 50 7.93 13.82 -0.78
N VAL A 51 7.12 12.76 -0.70
CA VAL A 51 6.74 12.22 0.63
C VAL A 51 7.93 11.45 1.20
N LYS A 52 8.77 12.14 1.96
CA LYS A 52 9.66 11.49 2.92
C LYS A 52 8.76 10.91 4.01
N VAL A 53 8.68 9.58 4.10
CA VAL A 53 8.04 8.91 5.24
C VAL A 53 8.77 9.36 6.50
N LYS A 54 8.12 10.23 7.27
CA LYS A 54 8.62 10.66 8.57
C LYS A 54 8.07 9.73 9.62
N TYR A 55 8.86 9.45 10.65
CA TYR A 55 8.49 8.58 11.76
C TYR A 55 7.22 9.05 12.51
N ASP A 56 6.84 10.32 12.40
CA ASP A 56 5.67 10.94 13.04
C ASP A 56 4.44 11.02 12.12
N GLN A 57 4.53 10.59 10.86
CA GLN A 57 3.42 10.65 9.92
C GLN A 57 2.41 9.55 10.24
N ARG A 58 1.20 9.95 10.64
CA ARG A 58 0.04 9.06 10.84
C ARG A 58 -0.88 9.13 9.62
N GLY A 59 -1.47 8.01 9.22
CA GLY A 59 -2.48 7.99 8.15
C GLY A 59 -1.90 8.03 6.74
N VAL A 60 -0.88 7.21 6.46
CA VAL A 60 -0.40 7.01 5.10
C VAL A 60 -1.45 6.21 4.32
N ARG A 61 -2.04 6.85 3.30
CA ARG A 61 -2.88 6.21 2.29
C ARG A 61 -2.07 6.03 1.01
N PHE A 62 -2.24 4.88 0.39
CA PHE A 62 -1.52 4.50 -0.81
C PHE A 62 -2.49 3.95 -1.86
N ASP A 63 -2.60 4.64 -2.99
CA ASP A 63 -3.48 4.28 -4.10
C ASP A 63 -2.65 3.78 -5.29
N VAL A 64 -2.98 2.60 -5.81
CA VAL A 64 -2.33 2.00 -7.01
C VAL A 64 -3.34 1.42 -7.97
N PHE A 65 -3.02 1.53 -9.26
CA PHE A 65 -3.62 0.69 -10.28
C PHE A 65 -2.78 -0.56 -10.48
N VAL A 66 -3.41 -1.73 -10.38
CA VAL A 66 -2.80 -3.03 -10.70
C VAL A 66 -3.49 -3.65 -11.90
N GLU A 67 -2.75 -4.41 -12.70
CA GLU A 67 -3.29 -5.15 -13.85
C GLU A 67 -2.98 -6.64 -13.70
N ASP A 68 -4.03 -7.47 -13.85
CA ASP A 68 -3.90 -8.92 -13.85
C ASP A 68 -3.48 -9.48 -15.21
N ASP A 69 -3.29 -10.80 -15.28
CA ASP A 69 -2.92 -11.51 -16.50
C ASP A 69 -4.02 -11.59 -17.57
N ASN A 70 -5.24 -11.18 -17.24
CA ASN A 70 -6.37 -11.07 -18.16
C ASN A 70 -6.62 -9.63 -18.62
N GLY A 71 -5.74 -8.69 -18.26
CA GLY A 71 -5.86 -7.27 -18.61
C GLY A 71 -6.93 -6.52 -17.82
N ARG A 72 -7.40 -7.06 -16.69
CA ARG A 72 -8.32 -6.34 -15.79
C ARG A 72 -7.52 -5.39 -14.92
N VAL A 73 -8.03 -4.17 -14.78
CA VAL A 73 -7.42 -3.12 -13.96
C VAL A 73 -8.21 -2.94 -12.67
N TYR A 74 -7.50 -2.89 -11.55
CA TYR A 74 -8.07 -2.68 -10.22
C TYR A 74 -7.47 -1.43 -9.60
N ASP A 75 -8.30 -0.61 -8.97
CA ASP A 75 -7.87 0.46 -8.07
C ASP A 75 -7.78 -0.11 -6.66
N ILE A 76 -6.59 -0.07 -6.06
CA ILE A 76 -6.34 -0.58 -4.71
C ILE A 76 -5.90 0.58 -3.82
N GLU A 77 -6.74 0.89 -2.85
CA GLU A 77 -6.47 1.81 -1.74
C GLU A 77 -5.99 1.01 -0.51
N MET A 78 -4.79 1.31 -0.02
CA MET A 78 -4.21 0.69 1.18
C MET A 78 -3.92 1.73 2.27
N GLN A 79 -4.27 1.38 3.50
CA GLN A 79 -4.03 2.21 4.69
C GLN A 79 -3.84 1.35 5.94
N VAL A 80 -3.04 1.83 6.89
CA VAL A 80 -2.76 1.14 8.17
C VAL A 80 -3.72 1.56 9.27
N THR A 81 -4.19 2.80 9.23
CA THR A 81 -5.16 3.33 10.20
C THR A 81 -6.57 3.30 9.62
N ASN A 82 -7.53 2.79 10.39
CA ASN A 82 -8.94 2.86 10.03
C ASN A 82 -9.49 4.27 10.30
N GLN A 83 -9.29 5.20 9.38
CA GLN A 83 -10.02 6.47 9.38
C GLN A 83 -11.23 6.31 8.44
N GLU A 84 -12.42 6.09 9.02
CA GLU A 84 -13.64 5.65 8.32
C GLU A 84 -14.23 6.63 7.29
N SER A 85 -13.65 7.80 7.09
CA SER A 85 -14.08 8.72 6.04
C SER A 85 -13.18 8.54 4.83
N PHE A 86 -13.62 7.93 3.73
CA PHE A 86 -13.34 8.32 2.31
C PHE A 86 -13.73 7.26 1.26
N GLY A 87 -14.09 6.03 1.63
CA GLY A 87 -14.59 5.02 0.67
C GLY A 87 -16.09 5.14 0.40
N ARG A 88 -16.53 6.06 -0.48
CA ARG A 88 -17.89 5.99 -1.06
C ARG A 88 -17.86 5.08 -2.27
N ILE A 89 -18.57 3.96 -2.21
CA ILE A 89 -19.02 3.24 -3.41
C ILE A 89 -20.12 4.13 -4.02
N THR A 90 -19.78 4.92 -5.03
CA THR A 90 -20.81 5.44 -5.95
C THR A 90 -21.03 4.37 -7.01
N ASN A 91 -22.05 3.53 -6.82
CA ASN A 91 -22.59 2.76 -7.94
C ASN A 91 -23.18 3.75 -8.98
N PRO A 92 -23.09 3.43 -10.29
CA PRO A 92 -23.74 4.20 -11.35
C PRO A 92 -25.27 4.20 -11.22
#